data_AF-A0A9D1DF11-F1
#
_entry.id   AF-A0A9D1DF11-F1
#
_cell.length_a   1.000
_cell.length_b   1.000
_cell.length_c   1.000
_cell.angle_alpha   90.00
_cell.angle_beta   90.00
_cell.angle_gamma   90.00
#
_symmetry.space_group_name_H-M   'P 1'
#
loop_
_entity.id
_entity.type
_entity.pdbx_description
1 polymer ?
#
loop_
_entity_poly.entity_id
_entity_poly.type
_entity_poly.pdbx_seq_one_letter_code
_entity_poly.pdbx_strand_id
1 'polypeptide(L)' 'MKKQHISFYRLANEGIDAQTLQRLRHDRPVTTETIGKLCEIMQCQPGDLMEYRSEPKDS' A
#
# COMPACT_ATOMS: atom_id res chain seq x y z
N MET A 1 3.66 -3.91 4.69
CA MET A 1 2.84 -5.11 5.02
C MET A 1 3.65 -6.25 5.65
N LYS A 2 4.70 -6.79 5.02
CA LYS A 2 5.56 -7.83 5.65
C LYS A 2 6.28 -7.36 6.93
N LYS A 3 6.69 -6.09 7.00
CA LYS A 3 7.35 -5.49 8.19
C LYS A 3 6.42 -5.30 9.40
N GLN A 4 5.10 -5.27 9.17
CA GLN A 4 4.07 -5.16 10.22
C GLN A 4 3.15 -6.41 10.27
N HIS A 5 3.48 -7.49 9.56
CA HIS A 5 2.67 -8.72 9.44
C HIS A 5 1.17 -8.52 9.13
N ILE A 6 0.82 -7.51 8.32
CA ILE A 6 -0.57 -7.29 7.90
C ILE A 6 -0.87 -8.10 6.62
N SER A 7 -1.89 -8.95 6.70
CA SER A 7 -2.40 -9.72 5.56
C SER A 7 -3.38 -8.90 4.73
N PHE A 8 -3.48 -9.20 3.42
CA PHE A 8 -4.52 -8.62 2.56
C PHE A 8 -5.93 -8.91 3.06
N TYR A 9 -6.13 -10.04 3.75
CA TYR A 9 -7.39 -10.39 4.39
C TYR A 9 -7.76 -9.38 5.49
N ARG A 10 -6.79 -8.98 6.32
CA ARG A 10 -7.02 -7.95 7.34
C ARG A 10 -7.46 -6.63 6.70
N LEU A 11 -6.80 -6.20 5.63
CA LEU A 11 -7.16 -4.96 4.93
C LEU A 11 -8.58 -4.99 4.35
N ALA A 12 -9.03 -6.16 3.86
CA ALA A 12 -10.40 -6.35 3.41
C ALA A 12 -11.41 -6.18 4.56
N ASN A 13 -11.10 -6.74 5.73
CA ASN A 13 -11.95 -6.62 6.93
C ASN A 13 -11.98 -5.18 7.48
N GLU A 14 -10.92 -4.41 7.27
CA GLU A 14 -10.79 -3.01 7.70
C GLU A 14 -11.43 -2.02 6.68
N GLY A 15 -12.10 -2.53 5.65
CA GLY A 15 -12.92 -1.72 4.74
C GLY A 15 -12.23 -1.25 3.45
N ILE A 16 -11.06 -1.79 3.11
CA ILE A 16 -10.49 -1.62 1.76
C ILE A 16 -11.23 -2.53 0.79
N ASP A 17 -11.78 -1.94 -0.28
CA ASP A 17 -12.53 -2.68 -1.28
C ASP A 17 -11.65 -3.65 -2.10
N ALA A 18 -12.29 -4.68 -2.65
CA ALA A 18 -11.61 -5.75 -3.37
C ALA A 18 -10.86 -5.25 -4.62
N GLN A 19 -11.37 -4.21 -5.30
CA GLN A 19 -10.72 -3.65 -6.50
C GLN A 19 -9.41 -2.96 -6.10
N THR A 20 -9.42 -2.17 -5.03
CA THR A 20 -8.23 -1.53 -4.48
C THR A 20 -7.20 -2.57 -4.01
N LEU A 21 -7.63 -3.63 -3.33
CA LEU A 21 -6.74 -4.73 -2.94
C LEU A 21 -6.13 -5.46 -4.15
N GLN A 22 -6.92 -5.66 -5.21
CA GLN A 22 -6.43 -6.25 -6.45
C GLN A 22 -5.38 -5.35 -7.11
N ARG A 23 -5.61 -4.03 -7.17
CA ARG A 23 -4.63 -3.08 -7.71
C ARG A 23 -3.31 -3.13 -6.93
N LEU A 24 -3.39 -3.12 -5.61
CA LEU A 24 -2.22 -3.25 -4.72
C LEU A 24 -1.46 -4.57 -4.94
N ARG A 25 -2.16 -5.68 -5.17
CA ARG A 25 -1.53 -7.00 -5.41
C ARG A 25 -0.80 -7.09 -6.75
N HIS A 26 -1.21 -6.29 -7.74
CA HIS A 26 -0.67 -6.31 -9.10
C HIS A 26 0.20 -5.09 -9.41
N ASP A 27 0.70 -4.40 -8.38
CA ASP A 27 1.54 -3.20 -8.51
C ASP A 27 0.94 -2.16 -9.46
N ARG A 28 -0.39 -2.00 -9.42
CA ARG A 28 -1.12 -1.02 -10.25
C ARG A 28 -1.17 0.34 -9.53
N PRO A 29 -1.34 1.45 -10.28
CA PRO A 29 -1.47 2.76 -9.68
C PRO A 29 -2.58 2.83 -8.63
N VAL A 30 -2.38 3.59 -7.56
CA VAL A 30 -3.36 3.82 -6.50
C VAL A 30 -3.52 5.32 -6.26
N THR A 31 -4.61 5.72 -5.60
CA THR A 31 -4.87 7.12 -5.27
C THR A 31 -4.22 7.51 -3.94
N THR A 32 -4.05 8.80 -3.69
CA THR A 32 -3.64 9.32 -2.37
C THR A 32 -4.64 8.95 -1.27
N GLU A 33 -5.93 8.85 -1.58
CA GLU A 33 -6.96 8.35 -0.66
C GLU A 33 -6.68 6.90 -0.24
N THR A 34 -6.30 6.03 -1.19
CA THR A 34 -5.92 4.64 -0.90
C THR A 34 -4.73 4.59 0.06
N ILE A 35 -3.74 5.43 -0.18
CA ILE A 35 -2.55 5.55 0.69
C ILE A 35 -2.96 6.01 2.10
N GLY A 36 -3.87 7.00 2.20
CA GLY A 36 -4.38 7.49 3.48
C GLY A 36 -5.06 6.38 4.30
N LYS A 37 -5.95 5.59 3.67
CA LYS A 37 -6.60 4.44 4.33
C LYS A 37 -5.58 3.41 4.81
N LEU A 38 -4.57 3.10 3.99
CA LEU A 38 -3.49 2.20 4.39
C LEU A 38 -2.72 2.76 5.60
N CYS A 39 -2.41 4.05 5.60
CA CYS A 39 -1.73 4.72 6.70
C CYS A 39 -2.55 4.69 8.00
N GLU A 40 -3.87 4.88 7.92
CA GLU A 40 -4.78 4.79 9.07
C GLU A 40 -4.80 3.37 9.66
N ILE A 41 -4.97 2.35 8.81
CA ILE A 41 -5.00 0.95 9.24
C ILE A 41 -3.65 0.48 9.82
N MET A 42 -2.55 0.97 9.23
CA MET A 42 -1.19 0.61 9.62
C MET A 42 -0.59 1.52 10.70
N GLN A 43 -1.32 2.58 11.09
CA GLN A 43 -0.86 3.65 11.96
C GLN A 43 0.54 4.17 11.59
N CYS A 44 0.74 4.51 10.32
CA CYS A 44 2.01 5.00 9.80
C CYS A 44 1.83 6.29 8.97
N GLN A 45 2.93 6.89 8.53
CA GLN A 45 2.91 7.99 7.57
C GLN A 45 3.12 7.47 6.13
N PRO A 46 2.71 8.23 5.09
CA PRO A 46 2.95 7.83 3.71
C PRO A 46 4.43 7.56 3.39
N GLY A 47 5.34 8.33 3.99
CA GLY A 47 6.79 8.12 3.84
C GLY A 47 7.31 6.81 4.44
N ASP A 48 6.57 6.20 5.37
CA ASP A 48 6.88 4.87 5.88
C ASP A 48 6.41 3.75 4.94
N LEU A 49 5.45 4.06 4.06
CA LEU A 49 4.84 3.11 3.12
C LEU A 49 5.55 3.10 1.76
N MET A 50 6.00 4.26 1.29
CA MET A 50 6.57 4.42 -0.04
C MET A 50 7.76 5.36 -0.06
N GLU A 51 8.69 5.05 -0.96
CA GLU A 51 9.84 5.87 -1.28
C GLU A 51 9.96 6.00 -2.80
N TYR A 52 10.44 7.15 -3.26
CA TYR A 52 10.80 7.29 -4.66
C TYR A 52 12.10 6.53 -4.93
N ARG A 53 12.05 5.59 -5.87
CA ARG A 53 13.25 4.97 -6.45
C ARG A 53 13.38 5.43 -7.88
N SER A 54 14.46 6.14 -8.18
CA SER A 54 14.90 6.27 -9.57
C SER A 54 15.32 4.88 -10.03
N GLU A 55 14.87 4.44 -11.21
CA GLU A 55 15.48 3.29 -11.84
C GLU A 55 16.99 3.55 -11.94
N PRO A 56 17.85 2.58 -11.56
CA PRO A 56 19.26 2.73 -11.85
C PRO A 56 19.37 2.97 -13.35
N LYS A 57 20.01 4.08 -13.75
CA LYS A 57 20.57 4.12 -15.10
C LYS A 57 21.52 2.94 -15.13
N ASP A 58 21.14 1.86 -15.81
CA ASP A 58 22.07 0.79 -16.16
C ASP A 58 23.34 1.48 -16.66
N SER A 59 24.40 1.36 -15.85
CA SER A 59 25.72 1.94 -16.08
C SER A 59 26.60 0.87 -16.71
#